data_AF-A0A9W7C761-F1
#
_entry.id   AF-A0A9W7C761-F1
#
_cell.length_a   1.000
_cell.length_b   1.000
_cell.length_c   1.000
_cell.angle_alpha   90.00
_cell.angle_beta   90.00
_cell.angle_gamma   90.00
#
_symmetry.space_group_name_H-M   'P 1'
#
loop_
_entity.id
_entity.type
_entity.pdbx_description
1 polymer ?
#
loop_
_entity_poly.entity_id
_entity_poly.type
_entity_poly.pdbx_seq_one_letter_code
_entity_poly.pdbx_strand_id
1 'polypeptide(L)' 'MEDDDDDDDDDEPVDVLPKLREECMSGCKKEIDNYKACEERIAEKGHGDCESWYFDQLACVDKCVVPKLFEYTK' A
#
# COMPACT_ATOMS: atom_id res chain seq x y z
N MET A 1 1.80 -39.38 -13.30
CA MET A 1 1.45 -38.89 -11.96
C MET A 1 0.41 -37.85 -12.22
N GLU A 2 -0.80 -38.18 -11.80
CA GLU A 2 -1.94 -37.27 -11.74
C GLU A 2 -1.58 -36.19 -10.73
N ASP A 3 -1.73 -34.93 -11.13
CA ASP A 3 -1.98 -33.81 -10.25
C ASP A 3 -2.95 -32.91 -11.06
N ASP A 4 -4.22 -33.32 -11.03
CA ASP A 4 -5.38 -32.50 -11.32
C ASP A 4 -5.46 -31.41 -10.24
N ASP A 5 -4.84 -30.25 -10.49
CA ASP A 5 -5.16 -29.00 -9.79
C ASP A 5 -6.11 -28.18 -10.70
N ASP A 6 -7.33 -28.71 -10.90
CA ASP A 6 -8.50 -27.88 -11.23
C ASP A 6 -8.91 -27.17 -9.91
N ASP A 7 -8.07 -26.23 -9.47
CA ASP A 7 -8.41 -25.28 -8.39
C ASP A 7 -9.28 -24.18 -9.02
N ASP A 8 -10.59 -24.24 -8.74
CA ASP A 8 -11.56 -23.17 -8.95
C ASP A 8 -11.14 -21.91 -8.13
N ASP A 9 -10.13 -21.18 -8.62
CA ASP A 9 -9.61 -19.91 -8.07
C ASP A 9 -10.67 -18.78 -8.11
N ASP A 10 -11.76 -18.95 -8.86
CA ASP A 10 -12.86 -17.97 -9.00
C ASP A 10 -13.74 -17.85 -7.73
N ASP A 11 -13.66 -18.79 -6.79
CA ASP A 11 -14.46 -18.80 -5.55
C ASP A 11 -13.71 -18.22 -4.32
N GLU A 12 -12.40 -17.93 -4.39
CA GLU A 12 -11.68 -17.33 -3.26
C GLU A 12 -11.98 -15.81 -3.16
N PRO A 13 -12.38 -15.30 -1.98
CA PRO A 13 -12.61 -13.88 -1.80
C PRO A 13 -11.31 -13.07 -1.99
N VAL A 14 -11.26 -12.23 -3.02
CA VAL A 14 -10.14 -11.33 -3.31
C VAL A 14 -9.96 -10.28 -2.21
N ASP A 15 -8.74 -10.15 -1.66
CA ASP A 15 -8.40 -9.07 -0.72
C ASP A 15 -8.52 -7.70 -1.41
N VAL A 16 -9.42 -6.86 -0.89
CA VAL A 16 -9.70 -5.53 -1.40
C VAL A 16 -8.69 -4.48 -0.93
N LEU A 17 -7.92 -4.75 0.12
CA LEU A 17 -6.99 -3.79 0.72
C LEU A 17 -5.94 -3.24 -0.27
N PRO A 18 -5.25 -4.07 -1.10
CA PRO A 18 -4.27 -3.58 -2.06
C PRO A 18 -4.87 -2.58 -3.05
N LYS A 19 -6.06 -2.89 -3.58
CA LYS A 19 -6.77 -2.01 -4.52
C LYS A 19 -7.16 -0.68 -3.88
N LEU A 20 -7.71 -0.71 -2.66
CA LEU A 20 -8.07 0.51 -1.94
C LEU A 20 -6.85 1.39 -1.62
N ARG A 21 -5.71 0.76 -1.30
CA ARG A 21 -4.44 1.47 -1.10
C ARG A 21 -3.99 2.19 -2.36
N GLU A 22 -4.01 1.51 -3.51
CA GLU A 22 -3.64 2.10 -4.80
C GLU A 22 -4.52 3.32 -5.15
N GLU A 23 -5.85 3.19 -4.99
CA GLU A 23 -6.78 4.30 -5.19
C GLU A 23 -6.45 5.50 -4.29
N CYS A 24 -6.16 5.24 -3.01
CA CYS A 24 -5.88 6.27 -2.00
C CYS A 24 -4.50 6.92 -2.13
N MET A 25 -3.54 6.31 -2.84
CA MET A 25 -2.23 6.94 -3.09
C MET A 25 -2.36 8.27 -3.83
N SER A 26 -3.33 8.39 -4.75
CA SER A 26 -3.54 9.62 -5.52
C SER A 26 -3.83 10.86 -4.66
N GLY A 27 -4.46 10.69 -3.49
CA GLY A 27 -4.77 11.77 -2.54
C GLY A 27 -3.61 12.17 -1.64
N CYS A 28 -2.53 11.38 -1.60
CA CYS A 28 -1.41 11.54 -0.67
C CYS A 28 -0.12 11.96 -1.38
N LYS A 29 -0.24 12.68 -2.50
CA LYS A 29 0.89 13.05 -3.37
C LYS A 29 2.04 13.72 -2.60
N LYS A 30 1.72 14.64 -1.68
CA LYS A 30 2.74 15.37 -0.91
C LYS A 30 3.58 14.42 -0.05
N GLU A 31 2.94 13.55 0.71
CA GLU A 31 3.60 12.60 1.60
C GLU A 31 4.41 11.57 0.81
N ILE A 32 3.88 11.11 -0.33
CA ILE A 32 4.59 10.23 -1.27
C ILE A 32 5.83 10.91 -1.85
N ASP A 33 5.71 12.17 -2.30
CA ASP A 33 6.83 12.93 -2.87
C ASP A 33 7.91 13.19 -1.79
N ASN A 34 7.53 13.43 -0.54
CA ASN A 34 8.48 13.57 0.57
C ASN A 34 9.23 12.26 0.88
N TYR A 35 8.53 11.13 0.88
CA TYR A 35 9.15 9.82 1.07
C TYR A 35 10.17 9.53 -0.03
N LYS A 36 9.80 9.74 -1.31
CA LYS A 36 10.71 9.58 -2.46
C LYS A 36 11.94 10.48 -2.37
N ALA A 37 11.75 11.76 -2.03
CA ALA A 37 12.87 12.69 -1.85
C ALA A 37 13.81 12.24 -0.71
N CYS A 38 13.27 11.59 0.32
CA CYS A 38 14.08 11.01 1.37
C CYS A 38 14.87 9.78 0.87
N GLU A 39 14.25 8.90 0.09
CA GLU A 39 14.92 7.73 -0.50
C GLU A 39 16.11 8.17 -1.38
N GLU A 40 15.90 9.16 -2.24
CA GLU A 40 16.94 9.76 -3.08
C GLU A 40 18.11 10.31 -2.24
N ARG A 41 17.79 11.05 -1.18
CA ARG A 41 18.79 11.60 -0.26
C ARG A 41 19.63 10.52 0.42
N ILE A 42 19.02 9.40 0.83
CA ILE A 42 19.76 8.30 1.47
C ILE A 42 20.61 7.55 0.45
N ALA A 43 20.11 7.36 -0.76
CA ALA A 43 20.88 6.77 -1.85
C ALA A 43 22.15 7.60 -2.14
N GLU A 44 22.06 8.93 -2.08
CA GLU A 44 23.22 9.83 -2.25
C GLU A 44 24.16 9.85 -1.03
N LYS A 45 23.63 9.84 0.19
CA LYS A 45 24.45 9.93 1.42
C LYS A 45 25.07 8.61 1.84
N GLY A 46 24.48 7.48 1.45
CA GLY A 46 24.88 6.13 1.87
C GLY A 46 24.51 5.76 3.31
N HIS A 47 23.77 6.62 4.03
CA HIS A 47 23.28 6.36 5.38
C HIS A 47 22.05 7.21 5.75
N GLY A 48 21.31 6.77 6.77
CA GLY A 48 20.12 7.43 7.30
C GLY A 48 18.86 6.58 7.16
N ASP A 49 17.72 7.12 7.60
CA ASP A 49 16.40 6.48 7.52
C ASP A 49 15.33 7.43 6.94
N CYS A 50 14.25 6.83 6.45
CA CYS A 50 13.04 7.50 5.97
C CYS A 50 11.80 7.13 6.77
N GLU A 51 11.94 6.51 7.95
CA GLU A 51 10.80 6.00 8.73
C GLU A 51 9.76 7.07 8.99
N SER A 52 10.19 8.29 9.33
CA SER A 52 9.26 9.41 9.57
C SER A 52 8.40 9.72 8.34
N TRP A 53 9.02 9.80 7.15
CA TRP A 53 8.30 10.09 5.91
C TRP A 53 7.43 8.92 5.46
N TYR A 54 7.89 7.70 5.71
CA TYR A 54 7.12 6.49 5.46
C TYR A 54 5.86 6.44 6.32
N PHE A 55 5.97 6.76 7.62
CA PHE A 55 4.81 6.81 8.51
C PHE A 55 3.84 7.94 8.14
N ASP A 56 4.33 9.09 7.67
CA ASP A 56 3.47 10.16 7.16
C ASP A 56 2.67 9.70 5.92
N GLN A 57 3.34 9.04 4.97
CA GLN A 57 2.70 8.45 3.80
C GLN A 57 1.65 7.40 4.20
N LEU A 58 2.02 6.45 5.07
CA LEU A 58 1.10 5.42 5.57
C LEU A 58 -0.11 6.05 6.25
N ALA A 59 0.11 7.00 7.17
CA ALA A 59 -0.97 7.65 7.89
C ALA A 59 -1.92 8.41 6.95
N CYS A 60 -1.40 9.00 5.87
CA CYS A 60 -2.25 9.63 4.86
C CYS A 60 -3.10 8.59 4.11
N VAL A 61 -2.49 7.52 3.61
CA VAL A 61 -3.18 6.47 2.86
C VAL A 61 -4.22 5.76 3.73
N ASP A 62 -3.86 5.39 4.96
CA ASP A 62 -4.75 4.68 5.88
C ASP A 62 -5.96 5.53 6.27
N LYS A 63 -5.81 6.86 6.44
CA LYS A 63 -6.97 7.76 6.66
C LYS A 63 -8.01 7.68 5.53
N CYS A 64 -7.57 7.45 4.29
CA CYS A 64 -8.44 7.26 3.14
C CYS A 64 -8.99 5.83 3.04
N VAL A 65 -8.15 4.82 3.33
CA VAL A 65 -8.51 3.40 3.20
C VAL A 65 -9.49 2.94 4.26
N VAL A 66 -9.29 3.32 5.53
CA VAL A 66 -10.08 2.85 6.67
C VAL A 66 -11.59 2.91 6.43
N PRO A 67 -12.21 4.05 6.10
CA PRO A 67 -13.66 4.11 5.92
C PRO A 67 -14.14 3.21 4.77
N LYS A 68 -13.38 3.09 3.67
CA LYS A 68 -13.73 2.24 2.53
C LYS A 68 -13.61 0.77 2.87
N LEU A 69 -12.54 0.37 3.56
CA LEU A 69 -12.27 -1.02 3.89
C LEU A 69 -13.38 -1.62 4.76
N PHE A 70 -13.86 -0.85 5.75
CA PHE A 70 -14.96 -1.29 6.62
C PHE A 70 -16.32 -1.37 5.92
N GLU A 71 -16.46 -0.88 4.68
CA GLU A 71 -17.65 -1.16 3.85
C GLU A 71 -17.62 -2.58 3.26
N TYR A 72 -16.43 -3.15 3.05
CA TYR A 72 -16.22 -4.50 2.51
C TYR A 72 -16.15 -5.57 3.59
N THR A 73 -15.75 -5.21 4.82
CA THR A 73 -15.67 -6.14 5.96
C THR A 73 -16.93 -6.00 6.84
N LYS A 74 -17.95 -6.81 6.57
CA LYS A 74 -19.13 -6.95 7.46
C LYS A 74 -18.94 -8.07 8.47
#